data_AF-A0A0D1E1Z4-F1
#
_entry.id   AF-A0A0D1E1Z4-F1
#
_cell.length_a   1.000
_cell.length_b   1.000
_cell.length_c   1.000
_cell.angle_alpha   90.00
_cell.angle_beta   90.00
_cell.angle_gamma   90.00
#
_symmetry.space_group_name_H-M   'P 1'
#
loop_
_entity.id
_entity.type
_entity.pdbx_description
1 polymer ?
#
loop_
_entity_poly.entity_id
_entity_poly.type
_entity_poly.pdbx_seq_one_letter_code
_entity_poly.pdbx_strand_id
1 'polypeptide(L)'
;METKLQALRVTDLKALLTSAGLLVSGNKPDLIQRLLENPSATASLGGAEQETEAAATAAAAEAVPTPAATSVQALAPAAVAVEALPAASASAPAPAPVAAFVAPVASVPAQVNNGSPVEAPPQPEAEAHRQALIVELEKRKQRAAKFGQPLGEAERKLERAIKFGLDAEDQANVAKLMQPLGSRPAKPAKPTKQSSDKTTPVHTEQENKARFAQLQVDKEKAKKRAERFGLVNEARELDEEKKRKRNARDDGALTDADKKIKA
;
A
#
# COMPACT_ATOMS: atom_id res chain seq x y z
N MET A 1 -6.12 -35.13 -2.58
CA MET A 1 -7.08 -34.20 -1.93
C MET A 1 -6.62 -32.75 -2.03
N GLU A 2 -5.35 -32.45 -1.75
CA GLU A 2 -4.82 -31.08 -1.78
C GLU A 2 -5.00 -30.35 -3.13
N THR A 3 -4.72 -31.00 -4.26
CA THR A 3 -4.89 -30.39 -5.59
C THR A 3 -6.33 -29.96 -5.88
N LYS A 4 -7.32 -30.73 -5.41
CA LYS A 4 -8.75 -30.38 -5.51
C LYS A 4 -9.06 -29.13 -4.66
N LEU A 5 -8.49 -29.03 -3.46
CA LEU A 5 -8.64 -27.85 -2.59
C LEU A 5 -7.93 -26.61 -3.16
N GLN A 6 -6.79 -26.78 -3.83
CA GLN A 6 -6.08 -25.69 -4.50
C GLN A 6 -6.84 -25.12 -5.71
N ALA A 7 -7.66 -25.93 -6.38
CA ALA A 7 -8.50 -25.51 -7.50
C ALA A 7 -9.74 -24.69 -7.05
N LEU A 8 -10.22 -24.90 -5.83
CA LEU A 8 -11.36 -24.17 -5.28
C LEU A 8 -11.05 -22.68 -5.08
N ARG A 9 -12.08 -21.84 -5.19
CA ARG A 9 -11.96 -20.41 -4.89
C ARG A 9 -11.89 -20.21 -3.38
N VAL A 10 -11.30 -19.09 -2.96
CA VAL A 10 -11.20 -18.74 -1.55
C VAL A 10 -12.59 -18.69 -0.89
N THR A 11 -13.62 -18.22 -1.60
CA THR A 11 -15.01 -18.23 -1.13
C THR A 11 -15.49 -19.61 -0.74
N ASP A 12 -15.18 -20.62 -1.54
CA ASP A 12 -15.65 -21.99 -1.37
C ASP A 12 -14.89 -22.67 -0.23
N LEU A 13 -13.58 -22.42 -0.12
CA LEU A 13 -12.76 -22.86 1.01
C LEU A 13 -13.26 -22.27 2.33
N LYS A 14 -13.65 -20.99 2.33
CA LYS A 14 -14.24 -20.34 3.51
C LYS A 14 -15.60 -20.94 3.87
N ALA A 15 -16.43 -21.25 2.87
CA ALA A 15 -17.72 -21.89 3.09
C ALA A 15 -17.55 -23.27 3.76
N LEU A 16 -16.61 -24.09 3.28
CA LEU A 16 -16.30 -25.40 3.87
C LEU A 16 -15.80 -25.29 5.32
N LEU A 17 -14.91 -24.34 5.59
CA LEU A 17 -14.43 -24.08 6.95
C LEU A 17 -15.57 -23.60 7.86
N THR A 18 -16.46 -22.74 7.36
CA THR A 18 -17.61 -22.25 8.13
C THR A 18 -18.61 -23.36 8.42
N SER A 19 -18.91 -24.23 7.45
CA SER A 19 -19.79 -25.39 7.65
C SER A 19 -19.22 -26.40 8.65
N ALA A 20 -17.90 -26.46 8.77
CA ALA A 20 -17.20 -27.30 9.74
C ALA A 20 -16.91 -26.60 11.08
N GLY A 21 -17.35 -25.35 11.27
CA GLY A 21 -17.10 -24.58 12.50
C GLY A 21 -15.63 -24.21 12.75
N LEU A 22 -14.80 -24.22 11.69
CA LEU A 22 -13.38 -23.91 11.76
C LEU A 22 -13.12 -22.41 11.53
N LEU A 23 -11.99 -21.93 12.05
CA LEU A 23 -11.55 -20.54 11.83
C LEU A 23 -11.38 -20.26 10.33
N VAL A 24 -11.86 -19.09 9.89
CA VAL A 24 -11.94 -18.70 8.47
C VAL A 24 -10.90 -17.61 8.09
N SER A 25 -9.98 -17.32 9.01
CA SER A 25 -8.90 -16.35 8.84
C SER A 25 -7.65 -16.98 8.20
N GLY A 26 -6.94 -16.19 7.40
CA GLY A 26 -5.68 -16.58 6.76
C GLY A 26 -5.69 -16.40 5.24
N ASN A 27 -4.52 -16.63 4.63
CA ASN A 27 -4.35 -16.69 3.19
C ASN A 27 -4.91 -18.00 2.63
N LYS A 28 -5.08 -18.08 1.30
CA LYS A 28 -5.53 -19.32 0.62
C LYS A 28 -4.80 -20.60 1.08
N PRO A 29 -3.46 -20.65 1.17
CA PRO A 29 -2.76 -21.84 1.67
C PRO A 29 -3.15 -22.20 3.11
N ASP A 30 -3.31 -21.22 4.00
CA ASP A 30 -3.69 -21.46 5.41
C ASP A 30 -5.09 -22.09 5.53
N LEU A 31 -6.02 -21.69 4.66
CA LEU A 31 -7.37 -22.27 4.59
C LEU A 31 -7.32 -23.72 4.08
N ILE A 32 -6.48 -24.00 3.10
CA ILE A 32 -6.29 -25.35 2.55
C ILE A 32 -5.64 -26.25 3.60
N GLN A 33 -4.61 -25.76 4.28
CA GLN A 33 -3.93 -26.49 5.34
C GLN A 33 -4.88 -26.86 6.48
N ARG A 34 -5.72 -25.91 6.93
CA ARG A 34 -6.73 -26.19 7.97
C ARG A 34 -7.77 -27.23 7.55
N LEU A 35 -8.15 -27.28 6.26
CA LEU A 35 -9.02 -28.33 5.71
C LEU A 35 -8.30 -29.68 5.58
N LEU A 36 -6.99 -29.69 5.32
CA LEU A 36 -6.19 -30.92 5.30
C LEU A 36 -5.99 -31.50 6.70
N GLU A 37 -5.83 -30.64 7.71
CA GLU A 37 -5.76 -31.02 9.13
C GLU A 37 -7.11 -31.55 9.66
N ASN A 38 -8.23 -31.22 9.01
CA ASN A 38 -9.59 -31.60 9.42
C ASN A 38 -10.33 -32.31 8.27
N PRO A 39 -10.07 -33.61 8.03
CA PRO A 39 -10.64 -34.34 6.89
C PRO A 39 -12.18 -34.42 6.93
N SER A 40 -12.81 -34.33 8.11
CA SER A 40 -14.27 -34.27 8.27
C SER A 40 -14.91 -33.09 7.52
N ALA A 41 -14.22 -31.96 7.42
CA ALA A 41 -14.67 -30.79 6.67
C ALA A 41 -14.64 -30.99 5.14
N THR A 42 -13.88 -31.98 4.67
CA THR A 42 -13.71 -32.28 3.23
C THR A 42 -14.50 -33.49 2.77
N ALA A 43 -15.26 -34.14 3.66
CA ALA A 43 -16.04 -35.34 3.36
C ALA A 43 -17.02 -35.13 2.19
N SER A 44 -17.66 -33.97 2.08
CA SER A 44 -18.57 -33.64 0.95
C SER A 44 -17.86 -33.50 -0.41
N LEU A 45 -16.54 -33.27 -0.44
CA LEU A 45 -15.74 -33.22 -1.67
C LEU A 45 -15.08 -34.55 -2.03
N GLY A 46 -15.04 -35.49 -1.08
CA GLY A 46 -14.43 -36.81 -1.19
C GLY A 46 -15.39 -37.91 -1.62
N GLY A 47 -16.47 -37.59 -2.35
CA GLY A 47 -17.43 -38.59 -2.81
C GLY A 47 -16.79 -39.67 -3.69
N ALA A 48 -16.75 -40.89 -3.14
CA ALA A 48 -16.48 -42.19 -3.77
C ALA A 48 -15.04 -42.45 -4.27
N GLU A 49 -14.20 -42.99 -3.38
CA GLU A 49 -13.47 -44.26 -3.55
C GLU A 49 -12.50 -44.42 -2.37
N GLN A 50 -13.03 -44.87 -1.24
CA GLN A 50 -12.31 -45.73 -0.31
C GLN A 50 -13.32 -46.30 0.68
N GLU A 51 -13.79 -47.52 0.36
CA GLU A 51 -14.21 -48.45 1.39
C GLU A 51 -13.04 -48.64 2.36
N THR A 52 -13.30 -48.41 3.64
CA THR A 52 -12.73 -49.21 4.72
C THR A 52 -13.70 -49.11 5.89
N GLU A 53 -14.36 -50.24 6.13
CA GLU A 53 -14.99 -50.56 7.40
C GLU A 53 -14.00 -50.32 8.55
N ALA A 54 -14.44 -49.64 9.60
CA ALA A 54 -14.39 -50.19 10.96
C ALA A 54 -15.05 -49.24 11.98
N ALA A 55 -16.17 -49.75 12.49
CA ALA A 55 -16.60 -49.71 13.89
C ALA A 55 -17.16 -48.40 14.50
N ALA A 56 -18.47 -48.50 14.73
CA ALA A 56 -19.33 -47.67 15.55
C ALA A 56 -19.04 -47.77 17.08
N THR A 57 -19.46 -46.73 17.81
CA THR A 57 -20.18 -46.77 19.09
C THR A 57 -20.79 -45.37 19.29
N ALA A 58 -22.08 -45.13 19.01
CA ALA A 58 -23.29 -45.43 19.79
C ALA A 58 -23.70 -44.32 20.80
N ALA A 59 -25.02 -44.10 20.86
CA ALA A 59 -25.84 -43.25 21.75
C ALA A 59 -26.07 -41.79 21.28
N ALA A 60 -27.14 -41.45 20.55
CA ALA A 60 -28.57 -41.41 20.91
C ALA A 60 -28.99 -40.14 21.69
N ALA A 61 -29.77 -39.26 21.05
CA ALA A 61 -31.04 -38.73 21.56
C ALA A 61 -31.67 -37.75 20.56
N GLU A 62 -32.89 -38.07 20.14
CA GLU A 62 -33.84 -37.20 19.44
C GLU A 62 -34.17 -35.93 20.24
N ALA A 63 -34.41 -34.82 19.54
CA ALA A 63 -35.66 -34.05 19.68
C ALA A 63 -35.69 -32.88 18.67
N VAL A 64 -36.65 -32.94 17.75
CA VAL A 64 -37.23 -31.77 17.07
C VAL A 64 -38.18 -31.10 18.09
N PRO A 65 -38.34 -29.76 18.13
CA PRO A 65 -39.25 -29.10 17.18
C PRO A 65 -38.82 -27.68 16.72
N THR A 66 -39.33 -27.32 15.55
CA THR A 66 -39.53 -25.96 14.99
C THR A 66 -40.64 -25.18 15.76
N PRO A 67 -41.12 -23.99 15.33
CA PRO A 67 -40.46 -22.70 15.02
C PRO A 67 -41.17 -21.48 15.72
N ALA A 68 -40.51 -20.32 15.88
CA ALA A 68 -41.12 -18.97 16.01
C ALA A 68 -39.99 -17.92 16.11
N ALA A 69 -39.76 -17.05 15.13
CA ALA A 69 -40.41 -15.75 14.90
C ALA A 69 -40.06 -14.65 15.92
N THR A 70 -39.78 -13.45 15.40
CA THR A 70 -39.74 -12.13 16.10
C THR A 70 -38.37 -11.83 16.75
N SER A 71 -37.71 -10.68 16.63
CA SER A 71 -38.04 -9.34 16.14
C SER A 71 -36.74 -8.53 15.94
N VAL A 72 -36.77 -7.65 14.95
CA VAL A 72 -36.02 -6.39 14.83
C VAL A 72 -35.51 -5.76 16.13
N GLN A 73 -34.25 -5.29 16.12
CA GLN A 73 -33.94 -4.00 16.75
C GLN A 73 -32.73 -3.32 16.08
N ALA A 74 -33.05 -2.34 15.24
CA ALA A 74 -32.18 -1.24 14.88
C ALA A 74 -32.08 -0.28 16.07
N LEU A 75 -30.87 0.21 16.37
CA LEU A 75 -30.65 1.46 17.10
C LEU A 75 -29.20 1.93 16.88
N ALA A 76 -29.05 2.86 15.94
CA ALA A 76 -28.14 3.99 16.06
C ALA A 76 -29.00 5.23 16.41
N PRO A 77 -28.45 6.41 16.75
CA PRO A 77 -27.15 6.74 17.35
C PRO A 77 -27.34 7.52 18.68
N ALA A 78 -26.43 7.37 19.65
CA ALA A 78 -26.38 8.28 20.80
C ALA A 78 -25.05 9.04 20.78
N ALA A 79 -25.15 10.28 20.31
CA ALA A 79 -24.20 11.33 20.59
C ALA A 79 -24.16 11.58 22.10
N VAL A 80 -22.97 11.57 22.69
CA VAL A 80 -22.70 12.33 23.91
C VAL A 80 -21.47 13.15 23.65
N ALA A 81 -21.69 14.46 23.68
CA ALA A 81 -20.71 15.49 23.56
C ALA A 81 -20.20 15.88 24.95
N VAL A 82 -18.97 16.40 24.97
CA VAL A 82 -18.37 17.30 25.99
C VAL A 82 -18.09 16.68 27.36
N GLU A 83 -16.80 16.49 27.71
CA GLU A 83 -16.23 17.21 28.86
C GLU A 83 -14.69 17.19 28.95
N ALA A 84 -14.18 18.40 29.21
CA ALA A 84 -12.99 18.81 29.96
C ALA A 84 -11.58 18.27 29.63
N LEU A 85 -10.79 19.22 29.13
CA LEU A 85 -9.36 19.42 29.39
C LEU A 85 -8.99 19.20 30.87
N PRO A 86 -7.76 18.72 31.13
CA PRO A 86 -6.91 19.45 32.08
C PRO A 86 -5.66 20.03 31.39
N ALA A 87 -5.50 21.32 31.64
CA ALA A 87 -4.32 22.10 31.36
C ALA A 87 -3.13 21.69 32.26
N ALA A 88 -1.93 22.06 31.77
CA ALA A 88 -0.69 22.29 32.50
C ALA A 88 0.02 21.09 33.14
N SER A 89 1.17 20.74 32.57
CA SER A 89 2.42 20.97 33.31
C SER A 89 3.59 21.15 32.35
N ALA A 90 4.03 22.40 32.22
CA ALA A 90 5.33 22.73 31.70
C ALA A 90 6.41 22.17 32.64
N SER A 91 7.43 21.53 32.10
CA SER A 91 8.72 21.46 32.76
C SER A 91 9.82 21.58 31.71
N ALA A 92 10.35 22.78 31.62
CA ALA A 92 11.62 23.07 31.00
C ALA A 92 12.74 22.68 31.98
N PRO A 93 13.85 22.15 31.47
CA PRO A 93 15.13 22.55 32.01
C PRO A 93 16.00 23.17 30.90
N ALA A 94 16.38 24.42 31.15
CA ALA A 94 17.42 25.15 30.43
C ALA A 94 18.82 24.67 30.87
N PRO A 95 19.88 24.98 30.11
CA PRO A 95 21.14 24.24 30.08
C PRO A 95 22.21 24.79 31.03
N ALA A 96 23.19 23.96 31.38
CA ALA A 96 24.48 24.40 31.93
C ALA A 96 25.64 23.79 31.11
N PRO A 97 26.66 24.59 30.72
CA PRO A 97 27.80 24.17 29.91
C PRO A 97 29.01 23.82 30.79
N VAL A 98 29.77 22.79 30.43
CA VAL A 98 31.21 22.71 30.77
C VAL A 98 31.99 22.05 29.63
N ALA A 99 33.12 22.69 29.34
CA ALA A 99 34.05 22.43 28.26
C ALA A 99 35.06 21.31 28.58
N ALA A 100 35.71 20.82 27.51
CA ALA A 100 37.08 20.25 27.39
C ALA A 100 37.01 19.01 26.46
N PHE A 101 37.36 19.12 25.18
CA PHE A 101 38.73 19.08 24.63
C PHE A 101 39.41 17.72 24.84
N VAL A 102 39.39 16.85 23.81
CA VAL A 102 40.56 16.06 23.34
C VAL A 102 40.33 15.68 21.87
N ALA A 103 41.23 16.11 20.99
CA ALA A 103 41.37 15.65 19.61
C ALA A 103 42.09 14.29 19.56
N PRO A 104 41.90 13.50 18.49
CA PRO A 104 43.10 13.11 17.75
C PRO A 104 42.97 13.20 16.22
N VAL A 105 43.95 13.90 15.66
CA VAL A 105 44.72 13.64 14.44
C VAL A 105 44.28 12.54 13.46
N ALA A 106 44.02 13.01 12.25
CA ALA A 106 44.43 12.51 10.93
C ALA A 106 45.06 11.11 10.84
N SER A 107 44.51 10.29 9.93
CA SER A 107 45.30 9.53 8.96
C SER A 107 44.45 9.17 7.73
N VAL A 108 44.85 9.74 6.61
CA VAL A 108 44.50 9.34 5.24
C VAL A 108 45.37 8.13 4.89
N PRO A 109 44.86 7.18 4.09
CA PRO A 109 45.61 6.90 2.87
C PRO A 109 44.72 6.88 1.63
N ALA A 110 45.23 7.54 0.59
CA ALA A 110 44.82 7.33 -0.77
C ALA A 110 45.38 5.98 -1.26
N GLN A 111 44.55 5.15 -1.90
CA GLN A 111 45.06 4.30 -2.97
C GLN A 111 44.02 4.04 -4.04
N VAL A 112 44.44 4.36 -5.26
CA VAL A 112 43.83 4.10 -6.56
C VAL A 112 44.06 2.62 -6.88
N ASN A 113 43.05 1.89 -7.33
CA ASN A 113 43.25 0.88 -8.38
C ASN A 113 41.95 0.41 -9.03
N ASN A 114 42.01 0.42 -10.36
CA ASN A 114 40.99 0.03 -11.33
C ASN A 114 41.27 -1.43 -11.74
N GLY A 115 40.25 -2.28 -11.77
CA GLY A 115 40.37 -3.65 -12.30
C GLY A 115 39.36 -4.64 -11.72
N SER A 116 38.28 -4.92 -12.47
CA SER A 116 37.54 -6.19 -12.39
C SER A 116 38.15 -7.20 -13.39
N PRO A 117 37.73 -8.50 -13.46
CA PRO A 117 36.78 -9.26 -12.62
C PRO A 117 37.26 -10.70 -12.25
N VAL A 118 37.09 -11.18 -11.00
CA VAL A 118 36.99 -12.64 -10.67
C VAL A 118 36.19 -12.87 -9.36
N GLU A 119 35.11 -13.64 -9.50
CA GLU A 119 34.44 -14.64 -8.64
C GLU A 119 34.87 -14.94 -7.16
N ALA A 120 33.87 -15.10 -6.25
CA ALA A 120 33.84 -15.71 -4.88
C ALA A 120 33.68 -14.74 -3.62
N PRO A 121 33.11 -15.18 -2.46
CA PRO A 121 31.95 -14.55 -1.73
C PRO A 121 32.28 -13.68 -0.46
N PRO A 122 31.30 -13.13 0.32
CA PRO A 122 30.73 -11.77 0.22
C PRO A 122 30.99 -10.82 1.43
N GLN A 123 30.68 -9.54 1.23
CA GLN A 123 31.13 -8.37 2.00
C GLN A 123 30.37 -8.08 3.31
N PRO A 124 31.06 -7.89 4.47
CA PRO A 124 30.42 -7.45 5.73
C PRO A 124 29.86 -6.01 5.69
N GLU A 125 30.34 -5.16 4.78
CA GLU A 125 29.86 -3.78 4.65
C GLU A 125 28.45 -3.67 4.05
N ALA A 126 28.08 -4.60 3.17
CA ALA A 126 26.76 -4.60 2.55
C ALA A 126 25.65 -4.96 3.57
N GLU A 127 25.97 -5.82 4.52
CA GLU A 127 25.06 -6.20 5.61
C GLU A 127 24.90 -5.07 6.63
N ALA A 128 25.99 -4.40 7.00
CA ALA A 128 25.94 -3.23 7.87
C ALA A 128 25.08 -2.10 7.26
N HIS A 129 25.22 -1.86 5.95
CA HIS A 129 24.40 -0.87 5.24
C HIS A 129 22.92 -1.26 5.20
N ARG A 130 22.60 -2.56 5.01
CA ARG A 130 21.22 -3.06 5.10
C ARG A 130 20.63 -2.84 6.49
N GLN A 131 21.38 -3.15 7.55
CA GLN A 131 20.90 -2.95 8.92
C GLN A 131 20.68 -1.47 9.24
N ALA A 132 21.59 -0.58 8.82
CA ALA A 132 21.42 0.87 8.97
C ALA A 132 20.15 1.39 8.29
N LEU A 133 19.85 0.90 7.08
CA LEU A 133 18.64 1.23 6.34
C LEU A 133 17.37 0.73 7.02
N ILE A 134 17.38 -0.47 7.62
CA ILE A 134 16.23 -1.01 8.36
C ILE A 134 15.91 -0.11 9.57
N VAL A 135 16.93 0.25 10.35
CA VAL A 135 16.78 1.15 11.51
C VAL A 135 16.24 2.52 11.09
N GLU A 136 16.69 3.05 9.96
CA GLU A 136 16.17 4.32 9.43
C GLU A 136 14.70 4.21 9.00
N LEU A 137 14.32 3.14 8.29
CA LEU A 137 12.94 2.93 7.85
C LEU A 137 11.99 2.75 9.04
N GLU A 138 12.42 2.07 10.10
CA GLU A 138 11.68 1.98 11.36
C GLU A 138 11.49 3.34 12.04
N LYS A 139 12.57 4.14 12.12
CA LYS A 139 12.50 5.50 12.67
C LYS A 139 11.56 6.39 11.84
N ARG A 140 11.53 6.21 10.53
CA ARG A 140 10.60 6.91 9.63
C ARG A 140 9.16 6.45 9.82
N LYS A 141 8.92 5.15 10.03
CA LYS A 141 7.60 4.60 10.38
C LYS A 141 7.08 5.22 11.69
N GLN A 142 7.92 5.29 12.72
CA GLN A 142 7.55 5.93 13.99
C GLN A 142 7.28 7.42 13.83
N ARG A 143 8.08 8.14 13.02
CA ARG A 143 7.82 9.54 12.71
C ARG A 143 6.51 9.72 11.95
N ALA A 144 6.25 8.90 10.93
CA ALA A 144 5.01 8.95 10.17
C ALA A 144 3.80 8.74 11.10
N ALA A 145 3.87 7.76 12.00
CA ALA A 145 2.85 7.55 13.03
C ALA A 145 2.67 8.77 13.95
N LYS A 146 3.78 9.37 14.41
CA LYS A 146 3.75 10.56 15.28
C LYS A 146 3.17 11.79 14.60
N PHE A 147 3.30 11.90 13.28
CA PHE A 147 2.81 13.02 12.48
C PHE A 147 1.52 12.69 11.70
N GLY A 148 0.87 11.55 11.98
CA GLY A 148 -0.39 11.15 11.33
C GLY A 148 -0.28 10.87 9.82
N GLN A 149 0.93 10.63 9.31
CA GLN A 149 1.11 10.22 7.92
C GLN A 149 0.73 8.74 7.76
N PRO A 150 0.08 8.36 6.64
CA PRO A 150 -0.32 6.98 6.40
C PRO A 150 0.91 6.07 6.35
N LEU A 151 0.94 5.05 7.21
CA LEU A 151 2.08 4.13 7.39
C LEU A 151 2.36 3.25 6.16
N GLY A 152 1.42 3.18 5.21
CA GLY A 152 1.42 2.18 4.13
C GLY A 152 2.62 2.22 3.18
N GLU A 153 3.30 3.35 3.00
CA GLU A 153 4.51 3.42 2.16
C GLU A 153 5.78 3.02 2.91
N ALA A 154 5.90 3.39 4.19
CA ALA A 154 7.06 3.07 5.01
C ALA A 154 7.10 1.57 5.36
N GLU A 155 5.95 0.99 5.69
CA GLU A 155 5.83 -0.46 5.97
C GLU A 155 6.15 -1.30 4.75
N ARG A 156 5.63 -0.96 3.56
CA ARG A 156 5.94 -1.70 2.33
C ARG A 156 7.41 -1.67 1.98
N LYS A 157 8.10 -0.54 2.23
CA LYS A 157 9.54 -0.43 1.99
C LYS A 157 10.34 -1.24 3.01
N LEU A 158 9.93 -1.26 4.27
CA LEU A 158 10.54 -2.07 5.31
C LEU A 158 10.36 -3.57 5.03
N GLU A 159 9.17 -4.00 4.67
CA GLU A 159 8.90 -5.40 4.29
C GLU A 159 9.67 -5.82 3.04
N ARG A 160 9.76 -4.95 2.02
CA ARG A 160 10.58 -5.22 0.83
C ARG A 160 12.06 -5.32 1.17
N ALA A 161 12.56 -4.40 2.00
CA ALA A 161 13.94 -4.38 2.46
C ALA A 161 14.32 -5.70 3.16
N ILE A 162 13.45 -6.19 4.05
CA ILE A 162 13.64 -7.45 4.76
C ILE A 162 13.57 -8.65 3.81
N LYS A 163 12.60 -8.65 2.89
CA LYS A 163 12.26 -9.84 2.11
C LYS A 163 13.13 -10.04 0.86
N PHE A 164 13.55 -8.94 0.22
CA PHE A 164 14.29 -8.98 -1.05
C PHE A 164 15.54 -8.09 -1.05
N GLY A 165 15.72 -7.23 -0.04
CA GLY A 165 16.68 -6.12 -0.09
C GLY A 165 16.06 -4.86 -0.72
N LEU A 166 16.68 -3.69 -0.50
CA LEU A 166 16.27 -2.46 -1.19
C LEU A 166 16.71 -2.50 -2.65
N ASP A 167 15.79 -2.16 -3.55
CA ASP A 167 16.08 -1.83 -4.95
C ASP A 167 17.04 -0.61 -5.02
N ALA A 168 17.89 -0.57 -6.03
CA ALA A 168 18.90 0.49 -6.20
C ALA A 168 18.29 1.91 -6.21
N GLU A 169 17.08 2.06 -6.74
CA GLU A 169 16.35 3.33 -6.72
C GLU A 169 15.90 3.74 -5.32
N ASP A 170 15.45 2.79 -4.48
CA ASP A 170 15.07 3.09 -3.10
C ASP A 170 16.32 3.38 -2.25
N GLN A 171 17.45 2.70 -2.49
CA GLN A 171 18.73 3.04 -1.84
C GLN A 171 19.19 4.45 -2.21
N ALA A 172 19.09 4.83 -3.49
CA ALA A 172 19.43 6.18 -3.92
C ALA A 172 18.52 7.25 -3.29
N ASN A 173 17.23 6.97 -3.13
CA ASN A 173 16.28 7.89 -2.49
C ASN A 173 16.54 8.06 -0.99
N VAL A 174 16.92 6.99 -0.30
CA VAL A 174 17.27 7.05 1.13
C VAL A 174 18.65 7.71 1.32
N ALA A 175 19.65 7.36 0.52
CA ALA A 175 20.98 7.99 0.54
C ALA A 175 20.93 9.50 0.23
N LYS A 176 20.06 9.92 -0.70
CA LYS A 176 19.83 11.33 -1.03
C LYS A 176 19.14 12.11 0.09
N LEU A 177 18.43 11.41 0.97
CA LEU A 177 17.78 12.00 2.14
C LEU A 177 18.68 11.99 3.39
N MET A 178 19.64 11.05 3.44
CA MET A 178 20.75 11.02 4.40
C MET A 178 21.82 12.08 4.12
N GLN A 179 21.84 12.67 2.92
CA GLN A 179 22.65 13.86 2.69
C GLN A 179 22.17 15.03 3.56
N PRO A 180 23.07 15.73 4.27
CA PRO A 180 22.69 16.90 5.06
C PRO A 180 22.05 17.94 4.12
N LEU A 181 20.93 18.53 4.56
CA LEU A 181 20.24 19.62 3.85
C LEU A 181 21.21 20.81 3.69
N GLY A 182 22.00 20.81 2.62
CA GLY A 182 23.08 21.76 2.40
C GLY A 182 24.21 21.22 1.52
N SER A 183 24.44 19.90 1.47
CA SER A 183 25.49 19.31 0.63
C SER A 183 25.04 19.02 -0.80
N ARG A 184 24.15 19.85 -1.38
CA ARG A 184 23.87 19.76 -2.81
C ARG A 184 25.19 20.03 -3.54
N PRO A 185 25.65 19.13 -4.43
CA PRO A 185 26.87 19.38 -5.19
C PRO A 185 26.67 20.69 -5.95
N ALA A 186 27.59 21.62 -5.71
CA ALA A 186 27.56 22.96 -6.26
C ALA A 186 27.43 22.87 -7.78
N LYS A 187 26.25 23.23 -8.29
CA LYS A 187 26.03 23.45 -9.71
C LYS A 187 26.97 24.58 -10.12
N PRO A 188 27.80 24.43 -11.18
CA PRO A 188 28.74 25.48 -11.56
C PRO A 188 27.99 26.78 -11.85
N ALA A 189 28.44 27.86 -11.20
CA ALA A 189 27.83 29.16 -11.19
C ALA A 189 27.72 29.75 -12.61
N LYS A 190 26.51 30.14 -13.02
CA LYS A 190 26.27 31.07 -14.13
C LYS A 190 25.82 32.41 -13.54
N PRO A 191 26.33 33.54 -14.04
CA PRO A 191 26.21 34.83 -13.37
C PRO A 191 24.78 35.38 -13.44
N THR A 192 24.40 35.98 -12.31
CA THR A 192 23.19 36.75 -12.03
C THR A 192 22.94 37.91 -12.98
N LYS A 193 21.69 38.07 -13.45
CA LYS A 193 21.03 39.37 -13.64
C LYS A 193 19.49 39.24 -13.60
N GLN A 194 18.94 39.83 -12.54
CA GLN A 194 17.73 40.67 -12.41
C GLN A 194 16.33 40.24 -12.88
N SER A 195 15.40 40.51 -11.95
CA SER A 195 14.00 40.97 -12.05
C SER A 195 12.90 40.03 -12.54
N SER A 196 12.01 39.72 -11.57
CA SER A 196 10.55 39.70 -11.67
C SER A 196 9.93 39.26 -12.99
N ASP A 197 9.57 37.99 -13.09
CA ASP A 197 8.25 37.63 -13.59
C ASP A 197 7.86 36.20 -13.19
N LYS A 198 6.55 35.97 -13.22
CA LYS A 198 5.81 34.77 -12.83
C LYS A 198 6.18 33.58 -13.74
N THR A 199 7.33 32.94 -13.50
CA THR A 199 7.80 31.83 -14.34
C THR A 199 7.30 30.48 -13.83
N THR A 200 6.41 29.87 -14.61
CA THR A 200 6.29 28.41 -14.68
C THR A 200 7.68 27.80 -14.84
N PRO A 201 8.02 26.72 -14.10
CA PRO A 201 9.29 26.05 -14.30
C PRO A 201 9.33 25.54 -15.74
N VAL A 202 10.28 26.04 -16.53
CA VAL A 202 10.60 25.54 -17.86
C VAL A 202 11.16 24.14 -17.67
N HIS A 203 10.26 23.15 -17.63
CA HIS A 203 10.62 21.74 -17.74
C HIS A 203 11.26 21.53 -19.11
N THR A 204 12.48 21.03 -19.11
CA THR A 204 13.17 20.60 -20.32
C THR A 204 12.30 19.60 -21.09
N GLU A 205 12.32 19.65 -22.42
CA GLU A 205 11.49 18.77 -23.27
C GLU A 205 11.64 17.28 -22.92
N GLN A 206 12.83 16.90 -22.46
CA GLN A 206 13.13 15.54 -22.02
C GLN A 206 12.35 15.14 -20.76
N GLU A 207 12.14 16.05 -19.82
CA GLU A 207 11.37 15.83 -18.60
C GLU A 207 9.87 15.77 -18.89
N ASN A 208 9.38 16.61 -19.82
CA ASN A 208 8.00 16.53 -20.31
C ASN A 208 7.71 15.21 -21.03
N LYS A 209 8.67 14.70 -21.81
CA LYS A 209 8.54 13.41 -22.51
C LYS A 209 8.52 12.23 -21.54
N ALA A 210 9.35 12.25 -20.49
CA ALA A 210 9.34 11.26 -19.42
C ALA A 210 8.02 11.28 -18.64
N ARG A 211 7.51 12.48 -18.32
CA ARG A 211 6.21 12.65 -17.65
C ARG A 211 5.04 12.15 -18.49
N PHE A 212 5.09 12.36 -19.81
CA PHE A 212 4.08 11.85 -20.72
C PHE A 212 4.10 10.32 -20.82
N ALA A 213 5.30 9.72 -20.86
CA ALA A 213 5.46 8.27 -20.82
C ALA A 213 4.91 7.67 -19.51
N GLN A 214 5.19 8.28 -18.36
CA GLN A 214 4.60 7.87 -17.08
C GLN A 214 3.08 7.98 -17.07
N LEU A 215 2.53 9.08 -17.59
CA LEU A 215 1.08 9.28 -17.71
C LEU A 215 0.41 8.22 -18.59
N GLN A 216 1.08 7.70 -19.62
CA GLN A 216 0.55 6.59 -20.42
C GLN A 216 0.56 5.27 -19.64
N VAL A 217 1.66 4.95 -18.96
CA VAL A 217 1.77 3.75 -18.11
C VAL A 217 0.71 3.78 -16.99
N ASP A 218 0.50 4.94 -16.37
CA ASP A 218 -0.49 5.09 -15.31
C ASP A 218 -1.92 5.02 -15.86
N LYS A 219 -2.17 5.53 -17.07
CA LYS A 219 -3.48 5.36 -17.74
C LYS A 219 -3.77 3.89 -18.07
N GLU A 220 -2.79 3.11 -18.50
CA GLU A 220 -2.98 1.67 -18.74
C GLU A 220 -3.18 0.88 -17.44
N LYS A 221 -2.43 1.20 -16.39
CA LYS A 221 -2.65 0.63 -15.05
C LYS A 221 -4.00 1.02 -14.47
N ALA A 222 -4.43 2.26 -14.67
CA ALA A 222 -5.75 2.73 -14.27
C ALA A 222 -6.86 2.02 -15.05
N LYS A 223 -6.69 1.79 -16.36
CA LYS A 223 -7.62 0.97 -17.16
C LYS A 223 -7.69 -0.47 -16.65
N LYS A 224 -6.55 -1.14 -16.45
CA LYS A 224 -6.51 -2.49 -15.88
C LYS A 224 -7.12 -2.58 -14.48
N ARG A 225 -6.95 -1.53 -13.66
CA ARG A 225 -7.60 -1.43 -12.34
C ARG A 225 -9.10 -1.23 -12.51
N ALA A 226 -9.55 -0.33 -13.39
CA ALA A 226 -10.96 -0.14 -13.66
C ALA A 226 -11.61 -1.44 -14.17
N GLU A 227 -10.93 -2.20 -15.04
CA GLU A 227 -11.40 -3.51 -15.53
C GLU A 227 -11.50 -4.52 -14.38
N ARG A 228 -10.49 -4.57 -13.51
CA ARG A 228 -10.49 -5.43 -12.32
C ARG A 228 -11.59 -5.07 -11.32
N PHE A 229 -11.93 -3.79 -11.21
CA PHE A 229 -12.91 -3.29 -10.26
C PHE A 229 -14.31 -3.09 -10.88
N GLY A 230 -14.53 -3.51 -12.13
CA GLY A 230 -15.82 -3.37 -12.80
C GLY A 230 -16.24 -1.93 -13.14
N LEU A 231 -15.37 -0.94 -12.90
CA LEU A 231 -15.63 0.49 -13.13
C LEU A 231 -15.68 0.88 -14.62
N VAL A 232 -15.30 -0.02 -15.54
CA VAL A 232 -15.23 0.30 -16.98
C VAL A 232 -16.62 0.50 -17.59
N ASN A 233 -17.65 -0.15 -17.07
CA ASN A 233 -19.01 0.08 -17.54
C ASN A 233 -19.53 1.45 -17.07
N GLU A 234 -19.30 1.79 -15.81
CA GLU A 234 -19.78 3.03 -15.19
C GLU A 234 -19.03 4.28 -15.71
N ALA A 235 -17.71 4.18 -15.92
CA ALA A 235 -16.92 5.27 -16.49
C ALA A 235 -17.22 5.51 -17.97
N ARG A 236 -17.51 4.46 -18.75
CA ARG A 236 -17.93 4.58 -20.16
C ARG A 236 -19.32 5.18 -20.28
N GLU A 237 -20.24 4.79 -19.40
CA GLU A 237 -21.60 5.31 -19.36
C GLU A 237 -21.65 6.79 -18.96
N LEU A 238 -20.86 7.19 -17.96
CA LEU A 238 -20.70 8.60 -17.58
C LEU A 238 -20.07 9.46 -18.69
N ASP A 239 -19.09 8.95 -19.42
CA ASP A 239 -18.49 9.69 -20.54
C ASP A 239 -19.46 9.78 -21.74
N GLU A 240 -20.24 8.74 -22.03
CA GLU A 240 -21.28 8.79 -23.06
C GLU A 240 -22.41 9.76 -22.68
N GLU A 241 -22.85 9.78 -21.42
CA GLU A 241 -23.86 10.71 -20.93
C GLU A 241 -23.37 12.16 -20.93
N LYS A 242 -22.12 12.39 -20.53
CA LYS A 242 -21.50 13.72 -20.56
C LYS A 242 -21.29 14.23 -21.99
N LYS A 243 -21.00 13.33 -22.94
CA LYS A 243 -20.92 13.66 -24.38
C LYS A 243 -22.29 13.96 -24.97
N ARG A 244 -23.33 13.19 -24.61
CA ARG A 244 -24.73 13.48 -24.99
C ARG A 244 -25.19 14.84 -24.45
N LYS A 245 -24.87 15.16 -23.20
CA LYS A 245 -25.23 16.45 -22.58
C LYS A 245 -24.49 17.65 -23.19
N ARG A 246 -23.26 17.44 -23.68
CA ARG A 246 -22.50 18.48 -24.39
C ARG A 246 -23.06 18.71 -25.79
N ASN A 247 -23.31 17.65 -26.56
CA ASN A 247 -23.94 17.77 -27.88
C ASN A 247 -25.34 18.40 -27.78
N ALA A 248 -26.17 18.01 -26.81
CA ALA A 248 -27.48 18.62 -26.59
C ALA A 248 -27.41 20.12 -26.23
N ARG A 249 -26.31 20.57 -25.61
CA ARG A 249 -26.11 21.98 -25.25
C ARG A 249 -25.63 22.82 -26.44
N ASP A 250 -24.81 22.24 -27.31
CA ASP A 250 -24.35 22.91 -28.54
C ASP A 250 -25.47 22.97 -29.60
N ASP A 251 -26.34 21.96 -29.70
CA ASP A 251 -27.51 21.98 -30.60
C ASP A 251 -28.67 22.84 -30.05
N GLY A 252 -28.82 22.97 -28.73
CA GLY A 252 -29.88 23.78 -28.11
C GLY A 252 -29.64 25.29 -28.14
N ALA A 253 -28.38 25.73 -28.23
CA ALA A 253 -28.02 27.15 -28.18
C ALA A 253 -28.28 27.92 -29.48
N LEU A 254 -28.57 27.23 -30.60
CA LEU A 254 -28.83 27.88 -31.89
C LEU A 254 -30.29 28.31 -32.11
N THR A 255 -31.23 27.90 -31.25
CA THR A 255 -32.67 28.14 -31.50
C THR A 255 -33.27 29.34 -30.75
N ASP A 256 -32.54 29.92 -29.79
CA ASP A 256 -33.04 31.06 -28.98
C ASP A 256 -32.61 32.44 -29.52
N ALA A 257 -31.68 32.50 -30.47
CA ALA A 257 -31.24 33.77 -31.07
C ALA A 257 -32.17 34.28 -32.19
N ASP A 258 -32.89 33.39 -32.89
CA ASP A 258 -33.75 33.77 -34.02
C ASP A 258 -35.17 34.23 -33.64
N LYS A 259 -35.59 34.06 -32.38
CA LYS A 259 -36.91 34.54 -31.92
C LYS A 259 -36.95 36.02 -31.52
N LYS A 260 -35.81 36.72 -31.49
CA LYS A 260 -35.73 38.15 -31.07
C LYS A 260 -35.62 39.17 -32.20
N ILE A 261 -35.62 38.75 -33.48
CA ILE A 261 -35.52 39.67 -34.63
C ILE A 261 -36.90 39.92 -35.28
N LYS A 262 -37.99 39.37 -34.73
CA LYS A 262 -39.34 39.58 -35.25
C LYS A 262 -40.28 40.14 -34.17
N ALA A 263 -40.00 41.37 -33.75
CA ALA A 263 -40.92 42.27 -33.07
C ALA A 263 -40.64 43.69 -33.55
#